data_AF-A0A4U0XJ81-F1
#
_entry.id   AF-A0A4U0XJ81-F1
#
_cell.length_a   1.000
_cell.length_b   1.000
_cell.length_c   1.000
_cell.angle_alpha   90.00
_cell.angle_beta   90.00
_cell.angle_gamma   90.00
#
_symmetry.space_group_name_H-M   'P 1'
#
loop_
_entity.id
_entity.type
_entity.pdbx_description
1 polymer ?
#
loop_
_entity_poly.entity_id
_entity_poly.type
_entity_poly.pdbx_seq_one_letter_code
_entity_poly.pdbx_strand_id
1 'polypeptide(L)'
;MENSANVKRKRVSEDSPGRTPPSQLQQKRIKLLDSRKQLPIWQRQKDIRDALRDHDVLILSGETGSGKSTQVPQFLLDQPWCRFPGKIAVTQPRRVAAISLARRVAEEMGTPLGSSSPASKVGYSVRFDESTSPSTRIKFLTEGMLLQEMLRDASLRQYSCVVVDEVHERS
;
A
#
# COMPACT_ATOMS: atom_id res chain seq x y z
N MET A 1 7.94 -66.93 32.31
CA MET A 1 7.95 -65.62 33.01
C MET A 1 8.34 -64.58 31.98
N GLU A 2 7.41 -63.66 31.72
CA GLU A 2 7.55 -62.27 31.23
C GLU A 2 8.35 -62.00 29.93
N ASN A 3 7.65 -61.56 28.86
CA ASN A 3 7.44 -60.15 28.43
C ASN A 3 8.74 -59.50 27.91
N SER A 4 8.81 -58.72 26.83
CA SER A 4 7.79 -58.03 26.06
C SER A 4 8.44 -57.41 24.80
N ALA A 5 7.65 -57.38 23.73
CA ALA A 5 7.38 -56.23 22.87
C ALA A 5 8.50 -55.60 22.00
N ASN A 6 8.31 -55.81 20.70
CA ASN A 6 8.87 -55.14 19.54
C ASN A 6 8.52 -53.63 19.52
N VAL A 7 9.51 -52.73 19.63
CA VAL A 7 9.33 -51.29 19.47
C VAL A 7 9.79 -50.84 18.09
N LYS A 8 8.84 -50.76 17.15
CA LYS A 8 8.99 -50.02 15.88
C LYS A 8 9.04 -48.52 16.19
N ARG A 9 10.20 -47.88 16.00
CA ARG A 9 10.33 -46.42 16.01
C ARG A 9 9.61 -45.82 14.79
N LYS A 10 8.39 -45.34 15.01
CA LYS A 10 7.62 -44.51 14.07
C LYS A 10 8.24 -43.11 14.07
N ARG A 11 8.78 -42.63 12.93
CA ARG A 11 9.18 -41.23 12.78
C ARG A 11 7.93 -40.36 12.95
N VAL A 12 7.98 -39.44 13.91
CA VAL A 12 6.90 -38.51 14.22
C VAL A 12 6.80 -37.48 13.09
N SER A 13 5.59 -37.33 12.57
CA SER A 13 5.15 -36.28 11.66
C SER A 13 5.18 -34.92 12.35
N GLU A 14 5.96 -33.97 11.83
CA GLU A 14 5.86 -32.56 12.18
C GLU A 14 4.67 -31.94 11.44
N ASP A 15 3.48 -32.02 12.05
CA ASP A 15 2.36 -31.16 11.69
C ASP A 15 2.00 -30.35 12.93
N SER A 16 2.34 -29.06 12.93
CA SER A 16 2.09 -28.15 14.06
C SER A 16 0.68 -27.54 13.93
N PRO A 17 -0.25 -27.81 14.85
CA PRO A 17 -1.62 -27.32 14.75
C PRO A 17 -1.70 -25.88 15.29
N GLY A 18 -2.10 -24.92 14.46
CA GLY A 18 -2.39 -23.57 14.96
C GLY A 18 -2.38 -22.39 13.98
N ARG A 19 -1.98 -22.56 12.71
CA ARG A 19 -2.09 -21.45 11.74
C ARG A 19 -3.50 -21.37 11.16
N THR A 20 -4.28 -20.39 11.61
CA THR A 20 -5.52 -19.99 10.93
C THR A 20 -5.19 -19.71 9.46
N PRO A 21 -5.94 -20.27 8.50
CA PRO A 21 -5.68 -20.02 7.09
C PRO A 21 -5.75 -18.52 6.77
N PRO A 22 -4.89 -18.01 5.87
CA PRO A 22 -4.88 -16.60 5.51
C PRO A 22 -6.25 -16.14 4.99
N SER A 23 -6.71 -14.95 5.39
CA SER A 23 -7.93 -14.35 4.84
C SER A 23 -7.87 -14.22 3.33
N GLN A 24 -9.02 -14.10 2.65
CA GLN A 24 -9.05 -13.93 1.18
C GLN A 24 -8.19 -12.76 0.69
N LEU A 25 -8.16 -11.64 1.43
CA LEU A 25 -7.31 -10.49 1.15
C LEU A 25 -5.82 -10.81 1.31
N GLN A 26 -5.46 -11.58 2.34
CA GLN A 26 -4.07 -12.01 2.56
C GLN A 26 -3.61 -12.97 1.45
N GLN A 27 -4.48 -13.87 0.98
CA GLN A 27 -4.20 -14.74 -0.16
C GLN A 27 -3.98 -13.93 -1.44
N LYS A 28 -4.81 -12.92 -1.72
CA LYS A 28 -4.62 -12.01 -2.86
C LYS A 28 -3.27 -11.28 -2.78
N ARG A 29 -2.91 -10.73 -1.62
CA ARG A 29 -1.62 -10.08 -1.39
C ARG A 29 -0.44 -11.00 -1.72
N ILE A 30 -0.48 -12.25 -1.24
CA ILE A 30 0.57 -13.23 -1.51
C ILE A 30 0.67 -13.52 -3.01
N LYS A 31 -0.46 -13.76 -3.69
CA LYS A 31 -0.50 -14.00 -5.14
C LYS A 31 0.02 -12.83 -5.97
N LEU A 32 -0.22 -11.59 -5.54
CA LEU A 32 0.23 -10.38 -6.25
C LEU A 32 1.70 -10.05 -6.00
N LEU A 33 2.35 -10.65 -5.01
CA LEU A 33 3.72 -10.27 -4.64
C LEU A 33 4.73 -10.54 -5.76
N ASP A 34 4.62 -11.68 -6.44
CA ASP A 34 5.60 -12.07 -7.46
C ASP A 34 5.52 -11.17 -8.70
N SER A 35 4.31 -10.84 -9.16
CA SER A 35 4.13 -9.91 -10.28
C SER A 35 4.59 -8.49 -9.93
N ARG A 36 4.39 -8.05 -8.68
CA ARG A 36 4.89 -6.76 -8.21
C ARG A 36 6.41 -6.68 -8.24
N LYS A 37 7.10 -7.75 -7.84
CA LYS A 37 8.57 -7.82 -7.86
C LYS A 37 9.18 -7.70 -9.26
N GLN A 38 8.41 -8.07 -10.28
CA GLN A 38 8.83 -7.99 -11.68
C GLN A 38 8.67 -6.58 -12.28
N LEU A 39 7.95 -5.67 -11.62
CA LEU A 39 7.77 -4.32 -12.12
C LEU A 39 9.08 -3.51 -12.02
N PRO A 40 9.46 -2.72 -13.04
CA PRO A 40 10.73 -2.00 -13.07
C PRO A 40 11.01 -1.15 -11.84
N ILE A 41 9.98 -0.50 -11.26
CA ILE A 41 10.14 0.35 -10.09
C ILE A 41 10.57 -0.42 -8.83
N TRP A 42 10.31 -1.74 -8.76
CA TRP A 42 10.58 -2.56 -7.59
C TRP A 42 12.07 -2.57 -7.24
N GLN A 43 12.95 -2.60 -8.25
CA GLN A 43 14.40 -2.63 -8.04
C GLN A 43 14.95 -1.29 -7.54
N ARG A 44 14.20 -0.18 -7.73
CA ARG A 44 14.61 1.19 -7.38
C ARG A 44 14.11 1.63 -6.01
N GLN A 45 13.51 0.72 -5.24
CA GLN A 45 12.99 0.97 -3.89
C GLN A 45 13.96 1.67 -2.95
N LYS A 46 15.21 1.21 -2.94
CA LYS A 46 16.25 1.77 -2.06
C LYS A 46 16.60 3.18 -2.52
N ASP A 47 16.89 3.36 -3.80
CA ASP A 47 17.23 4.64 -4.41
C ASP A 47 16.16 5.71 -4.13
N ILE A 48 14.88 5.35 -4.26
CA ILE A 48 13.75 6.27 -4.00
C ILE A 48 13.72 6.71 -2.54
N ARG A 49 13.90 5.78 -1.60
CA ARG A 49 13.89 6.08 -0.16
C ARG A 49 15.09 6.90 0.26
N ASP A 50 16.27 6.60 -0.29
CA ASP A 50 17.50 7.31 0.02
C ASP A 50 17.45 8.73 -0.55
N ALA A 51 16.99 8.91 -1.79
CA ALA A 51 16.82 10.23 -2.38
C ALA A 51 15.84 11.11 -1.57
N LEU A 52 14.72 10.56 -1.10
CA LEU A 52 13.75 11.28 -0.25
C LEU A 52 14.20 11.46 1.20
N ARG A 53 15.31 10.85 1.62
CA ARG A 53 15.94 11.14 2.90
C ARG A 53 16.77 12.42 2.83
N ASP A 54 17.43 12.62 1.70
CA ASP A 54 18.39 13.70 1.50
C ASP A 54 17.76 14.92 0.79
N HIS A 55 16.58 14.74 0.19
CA HIS A 55 15.87 15.77 -0.56
C HIS A 55 14.37 15.79 -0.25
N ASP A 56 13.81 16.99 -0.14
CA ASP A 56 12.37 17.19 0.07
C ASP A 56 11.52 16.88 -1.18
N VAL A 57 12.14 16.90 -2.37
CA VAL A 57 11.47 16.72 -3.67
C VAL A 57 12.22 15.72 -4.53
N LEU A 58 11.49 14.77 -5.11
CA LEU A 58 12.01 13.77 -6.05
C LEU A 58 11.11 13.71 -7.29
N ILE A 59 11.72 13.85 -8.47
CA ILE A 59 11.04 13.63 -9.76
C ILE A 59 11.30 12.20 -10.22
N LEU A 60 10.22 11.44 -10.40
CA LEU A 60 10.28 10.07 -10.90
C LEU A 60 9.78 10.03 -12.35
N SER A 61 10.65 9.61 -13.26
CA SER A 61 10.29 9.36 -14.66
C SER A 61 10.40 7.87 -14.98
N GLY A 62 9.46 7.37 -15.78
CA GLY A 62 9.45 6.00 -16.27
C GLY A 62 8.16 5.72 -17.03
N GLU A 63 8.18 4.68 -17.87
CA GLU A 63 7.06 4.34 -18.74
C GLU A 63 5.78 3.97 -17.98
N THR A 64 4.62 4.09 -18.64
CA THR A 64 3.34 3.60 -18.12
C THR A 64 3.43 2.10 -17.86
N GLY A 65 2.84 1.63 -16.75
CA GLY A 65 2.93 0.23 -16.35
C GLY A 65 4.22 -0.14 -15.59
N SER A 66 5.16 0.79 -15.38
CA SER A 66 6.37 0.52 -14.60
C SER A 66 6.14 0.30 -13.09
N GLY A 67 4.92 0.58 -12.61
CA GLY A 67 4.50 0.35 -11.22
C GLY A 67 4.57 1.57 -10.29
N LYS A 68 4.86 2.78 -10.80
CA LYS A 68 5.04 4.01 -10.00
C LYS A 68 3.85 4.26 -9.05
N SER A 69 2.67 4.41 -9.61
CA SER A 69 1.43 4.80 -8.92
C SER A 69 0.97 3.77 -7.88
N THR A 70 1.30 2.50 -8.07
CA THR A 70 0.91 1.43 -7.13
C THR A 70 1.97 1.22 -6.05
N GLN A 71 3.26 1.19 -6.41
CA GLN A 71 4.30 0.71 -5.49
C GLN A 71 5.03 1.82 -4.73
N VAL A 72 5.25 2.99 -5.34
CA VAL A 72 5.99 4.09 -4.68
C VAL A 72 5.37 4.46 -3.33
N PRO A 73 4.03 4.71 -3.23
CA PRO A 73 3.42 5.01 -1.94
C PRO A 73 3.64 3.91 -0.90
N GLN A 74 3.62 2.64 -1.32
CA GLN A 74 3.85 1.50 -0.42
C GLN A 74 5.30 1.44 0.09
N PHE A 75 6.29 1.83 -0.71
CA PHE A 75 7.69 1.86 -0.29
C PHE A 75 7.97 2.93 0.77
N LEU A 76 7.17 4.01 0.76
CA LEU A 76 7.35 5.15 1.64
C LEU A 76 6.66 4.97 3.01
N LEU A 77 5.69 4.07 3.12
CA LEU A 77 4.88 3.86 4.34
C LEU A 77 5.70 3.56 5.60
N ASP A 78 6.82 2.86 5.44
CA ASP A 78 7.68 2.40 6.53
C ASP A 78 8.82 3.38 6.83
N GLN A 79 8.87 4.54 6.15
CA GLN A 79 9.91 5.53 6.41
C GLN A 79 9.70 6.25 7.76
N PRO A 80 10.79 6.60 8.48
CA PRO A 80 10.69 7.24 9.79
C PRO A 80 9.88 8.55 9.80
N TRP A 81 9.95 9.32 8.71
CA TRP A 81 9.21 10.57 8.51
C TRP A 81 7.75 10.36 8.11
N CYS A 82 7.37 9.14 7.70
CA CYS A 82 6.00 8.79 7.31
C CYS A 82 5.18 8.12 8.43
N ARG A 83 5.62 8.21 9.69
CA ARG A 83 4.95 7.53 10.82
C ARG A 83 3.56 8.09 11.08
N PHE A 84 2.66 7.24 11.60
CA PHE A 84 1.33 7.64 12.04
C PHE A 84 1.44 8.83 13.02
N PRO A 85 0.58 9.87 12.91
CA PRO A 85 -0.65 9.95 12.11
C PRO A 85 -0.47 10.34 10.63
N GLY A 86 0.77 10.52 10.17
CA GLY A 86 1.08 10.93 8.80
C GLY A 86 0.61 9.94 7.72
N LYS A 87 -0.01 10.49 6.67
CA LYS A 87 -0.51 9.77 5.50
C LYS A 87 0.31 10.11 4.25
N ILE A 88 0.15 9.29 3.21
CA ILE A 88 0.63 9.58 1.87
C ILE A 88 -0.58 9.95 1.02
N ALA A 89 -0.59 11.17 0.48
CA ALA A 89 -1.54 11.58 -0.55
C ALA A 89 -1.01 11.16 -1.91
N VAL A 90 -1.86 10.59 -2.76
CA VAL A 90 -1.51 10.26 -4.15
C VAL A 90 -2.55 10.89 -5.06
N THR A 91 -2.18 11.92 -5.80
CA THR A 91 -3.12 12.57 -6.71
C THR A 91 -3.28 11.78 -8.00
N GLN A 92 -4.45 11.90 -8.61
CA GLN A 92 -4.75 11.41 -9.96
C GLN A 92 -5.65 12.42 -10.67
N PRO A 93 -5.43 12.72 -11.96
CA PRO A 93 -6.29 13.65 -12.68
C PRO A 93 -7.73 13.12 -12.85
N ARG A 94 -7.90 11.78 -12.87
CA ARG A 94 -9.17 11.12 -13.17
C ARG A 94 -9.74 10.39 -11.95
N ARG A 95 -11.03 10.60 -11.67
CA ARG A 95 -11.76 9.92 -10.57
C ARG A 95 -11.66 8.39 -10.64
N VAL A 96 -11.86 7.84 -11.84
CA VAL A 96 -11.81 6.39 -12.07
C VAL A 96 -10.42 5.83 -11.78
N ALA A 97 -9.35 6.55 -12.12
CA ALA A 97 -7.98 6.16 -11.84
C ALA A 97 -7.72 6.15 -10.33
N ALA A 98 -8.11 7.21 -9.60
CA ALA A 98 -7.95 7.29 -8.14
C ALA A 98 -8.63 6.10 -7.42
N ILE A 99 -9.88 5.79 -7.76
CA ILE A 99 -10.64 4.70 -7.14
C ILE A 99 -10.02 3.33 -7.50
N SER A 100 -9.65 3.14 -8.77
CA SER A 100 -9.10 1.87 -9.25
C SER A 100 -7.73 1.57 -8.64
N LEU A 101 -6.87 2.59 -8.53
CA LEU A 101 -5.57 2.49 -7.88
C LEU A 101 -5.71 2.24 -6.37
N ALA A 102 -6.63 2.93 -5.69
CA ALA A 102 -6.90 2.67 -4.27
C ALA A 102 -7.32 1.22 -4.03
N ARG A 103 -8.24 0.70 -4.86
CA ARG A 103 -8.67 -0.70 -4.78
C ARG A 103 -7.51 -1.66 -5.04
N ARG A 104 -6.73 -1.42 -6.09
CA ARG A 104 -5.57 -2.23 -6.44
C ARG A 104 -4.55 -2.26 -5.30
N VAL A 105 -4.18 -1.11 -4.76
CA VAL A 105 -3.19 -1.02 -3.68
C VAL A 105 -3.73 -1.62 -2.38
N ALA A 106 -5.03 -1.53 -2.09
CA ALA A 106 -5.65 -2.23 -0.97
C ALA A 106 -5.49 -3.77 -1.10
N GLU A 107 -5.72 -4.32 -2.29
CA GLU A 107 -5.50 -5.74 -2.58
C GLU A 107 -4.03 -6.14 -2.46
N GLU A 108 -3.11 -5.33 -3.00
CA GLU A 108 -1.67 -5.54 -2.90
C GLU A 108 -1.16 -5.51 -1.45
N MET A 109 -1.80 -4.72 -0.59
CA MET A 109 -1.49 -4.61 0.84
C MET A 109 -2.23 -5.64 1.71
N GLY A 110 -3.21 -6.36 1.15
CA GLY A 110 -4.04 -7.31 1.88
C GLY A 110 -4.94 -6.65 2.92
N THR A 111 -5.38 -5.42 2.67
CA THR A 111 -6.22 -4.62 3.57
C THR A 111 -7.60 -4.39 2.95
N PRO A 112 -8.67 -4.22 3.76
CA PRO A 112 -9.92 -3.69 3.24
C PRO A 112 -9.72 -2.27 2.70
N LEU A 113 -10.62 -1.85 1.81
CA LEU A 113 -10.61 -0.54 1.18
C LEU A 113 -11.53 0.43 1.94
N GLY A 114 -11.02 1.63 2.21
CA GLY A 114 -11.81 2.77 2.68
C GLY A 114 -12.63 2.49 3.94
N SER A 115 -13.89 2.89 3.95
CA SER A 115 -14.78 2.82 5.12
C SER A 115 -15.32 1.41 5.42
N SER A 116 -14.96 0.38 4.64
CA SER A 116 -15.43 -1.01 4.85
C SER A 116 -14.92 -1.66 6.13
N SER A 117 -13.85 -1.13 6.74
CA SER A 117 -13.28 -1.61 7.99
C SER A 117 -12.48 -0.51 8.70
N PRO A 118 -12.50 -0.45 10.05
CA PRO A 118 -11.58 0.40 10.80
C PRO A 118 -10.10 0.08 10.55
N ALA A 119 -9.80 -1.14 10.09
CA ALA A 119 -8.43 -1.58 9.78
C ALA A 119 -7.96 -1.22 8.36
N SER A 120 -8.81 -0.57 7.54
CA SER A 120 -8.44 -0.21 6.16
C SER A 120 -7.27 0.75 6.12
N LYS A 121 -6.15 0.34 5.53
CA LYS A 121 -4.95 1.19 5.38
C LYS A 121 -4.93 2.04 4.12
N VAL A 122 -5.83 1.76 3.18
CA VAL A 122 -5.91 2.44 1.88
C VAL A 122 -7.33 2.95 1.70
N GLY A 123 -7.46 4.18 1.20
CA GLY A 123 -8.75 4.80 0.90
C GLY A 123 -8.65 5.77 -0.27
N TYR A 124 -9.78 6.36 -0.64
CA TYR A 124 -9.82 7.38 -1.68
C TYR A 124 -10.76 8.55 -1.33
N SER A 125 -10.55 9.70 -1.99
CA SER A 125 -11.47 10.83 -1.97
C SER A 125 -11.54 11.48 -3.33
N VAL A 126 -12.72 11.45 -3.93
CA VAL A 126 -13.03 12.11 -5.20
C VAL A 126 -14.27 12.96 -5.02
N ARG A 127 -14.54 13.87 -5.96
CA ARG A 127 -15.76 14.68 -5.89
C ARG A 127 -17.00 13.77 -5.74
N PHE A 128 -17.80 14.05 -4.72
CA PHE A 128 -19.03 13.34 -4.35
C PHE A 128 -18.89 11.88 -3.89
N ASP A 129 -17.66 11.37 -3.70
CA ASP A 129 -17.44 10.02 -3.18
C ASP A 129 -16.12 9.96 -2.40
N GLU A 130 -16.23 9.72 -1.09
CA GLU A 130 -15.08 9.55 -0.20
C GLU A 130 -15.23 8.25 0.58
N SER A 131 -14.17 7.43 0.55
CA SER A 131 -14.10 6.18 1.30
C SER A 131 -12.73 6.08 1.97
N THR A 132 -12.67 6.49 3.23
CA THR A 132 -11.48 6.41 4.09
C THR A 132 -11.84 5.88 5.48
N SER A 133 -10.83 5.58 6.28
CA SER A 133 -10.95 5.13 7.67
C SER A 133 -9.95 5.90 8.55
N PRO A 134 -10.10 5.87 9.88
CA PRO A 134 -9.09 6.42 10.80
C PRO A 134 -7.69 5.80 10.64
N SER A 135 -7.61 4.56 10.13
CA SER A 135 -6.35 3.85 9.88
C SER A 135 -5.80 4.06 8.47
N THR A 136 -6.45 4.87 7.63
CA THR A 136 -6.00 5.12 6.26
C THR A 136 -4.62 5.81 6.28
N ARG A 137 -3.64 5.16 5.67
CA ARG A 137 -2.25 5.62 5.54
C ARG A 137 -1.89 6.01 4.10
N ILE A 138 -2.54 5.43 3.09
CA ILE A 138 -2.45 5.86 1.70
C ILE A 138 -3.83 6.34 1.26
N LYS A 139 -3.93 7.61 0.84
CA LYS A 139 -5.15 8.21 0.32
C LYS A 139 -4.94 8.59 -1.14
N PHE A 140 -5.67 7.92 -2.04
CA PHE A 140 -5.75 8.34 -3.43
C PHE A 140 -6.82 9.42 -3.58
N LEU A 141 -6.52 10.51 -4.25
CA LEU A 141 -7.50 11.59 -4.40
C LEU A 141 -7.35 12.30 -5.74
N THR A 142 -8.40 12.96 -6.20
CA THR A 142 -8.24 13.88 -7.33
C THR A 142 -7.55 15.16 -6.89
N GLU A 143 -6.83 15.82 -7.80
CA GLU A 143 -6.14 17.09 -7.53
C GLU A 143 -7.05 18.13 -6.89
N GLY A 144 -8.28 18.28 -7.41
CA GLY A 144 -9.28 19.20 -6.84
C GLY A 144 -9.65 18.89 -5.39
N MET A 145 -9.63 17.63 -4.95
CA MET A 145 -9.87 17.27 -3.55
C MET A 145 -8.67 17.63 -2.68
N LEU A 146 -7.43 17.42 -3.16
CA LEU A 146 -6.24 17.84 -2.44
C LEU A 146 -6.19 19.37 -2.29
N LEU A 147 -6.48 20.11 -3.36
CA LEU A 147 -6.58 21.57 -3.33
C LEU A 147 -7.63 22.05 -2.33
N GLN A 148 -8.80 21.40 -2.25
CA GLN A 148 -9.80 21.70 -1.22
C GLN A 148 -9.30 21.45 0.20
N GLU A 149 -8.49 20.41 0.42
CA GLU A 149 -7.85 20.18 1.72
C GLU A 149 -6.79 21.25 2.02
N MET A 150 -6.02 21.69 1.03
CA MET A 150 -5.05 22.79 1.18
C MET A 150 -5.72 24.12 1.56
N LEU A 151 -6.93 24.39 1.06
CA LEU A 151 -7.69 25.58 1.46
C LEU A 151 -8.07 25.56 2.95
N ARG A 152 -8.18 24.37 3.56
CA ARG A 152 -8.47 24.20 4.99
C ARG A 152 -7.20 24.16 5.84
N ASP A 153 -6.16 23.51 5.33
CA ASP A 153 -4.83 23.46 5.94
C ASP A 153 -3.76 23.59 4.85
N ALA A 154 -3.25 24.82 4.67
CA ALA A 154 -2.23 25.12 3.67
C ALA A 154 -0.92 24.34 3.88
N SER A 155 -0.66 23.89 5.11
CA SER A 155 0.52 23.08 5.44
C SER A 155 0.29 21.57 5.30
N LEU A 156 -0.94 21.14 4.97
CA LEU A 156 -1.28 19.75 4.72
C LEU A 156 -0.80 18.78 5.83
N ARG A 157 -0.89 19.17 7.11
CA ARG A 157 -0.22 18.48 8.24
C ARG A 157 -0.63 17.03 8.44
N GLN A 158 -1.76 16.61 7.87
CA GLN A 158 -2.18 15.21 7.86
C GLN A 158 -1.34 14.32 6.93
N TYR A 159 -0.57 14.90 6.02
CA TYR A 159 0.28 14.18 5.07
C TYR A 159 1.76 14.34 5.41
N SER A 160 2.48 13.22 5.41
CA SER A 160 3.94 13.21 5.46
C SER A 160 4.57 13.29 4.07
N CYS A 161 3.81 12.93 3.03
CA CYS A 161 4.28 12.93 1.65
C CYS A 161 3.08 13.11 0.72
N VAL A 162 3.29 13.91 -0.32
CA VAL A 162 2.36 14.08 -1.44
C VAL A 162 3.04 13.56 -2.69
N VAL A 163 2.42 12.55 -3.31
CA VAL A 163 2.81 12.02 -4.61
C VAL A 163 1.89 12.66 -5.64
N VAL A 164 2.46 13.52 -6.49
CA VAL A 164 1.74 14.08 -7.64
C VAL A 164 1.97 13.15 -8.82
N ASP A 165 0.96 12.38 -9.19
CA ASP A 165 1.06 11.42 -10.29
C ASP A 165 0.56 12.01 -11.60
N GLU A 166 0.98 11.43 -12.73
CA GLU A 166 0.58 11.85 -14.07
C GLU A 166 0.89 13.33 -14.39
N VAL A 167 1.95 13.91 -13.79
CA VAL A 167 2.37 15.33 -13.99
C VAL A 167 2.67 15.72 -15.44
N HIS A 168 2.74 14.75 -16.35
CA HIS A 168 2.90 15.01 -17.78
C HIS A 168 1.58 15.31 -18.48
N GLU A 169 0.43 14.95 -17.88
CA GLU A 169 -0.88 15.39 -18.35
C GLU A 169 -1.00 16.89 -18.05
N ARG A 170 -1.03 17.71 -19.11
CA ARG A 170 -1.37 19.14 -18.99
C ARG A 170 -2.89 19.24 -18.81
N SER A 171 -3.33 19.38 -17.56
CA SER A 171 -4.72 19.67 -17.17
C SER A 171 -5.16 21.07 -17.58
#